data_AF-A0A942CMM9-F1
#
_entry.id   AF-A0A942CMM9-F1
#
_cell.length_a   1.000
_cell.length_b   1.000
_cell.length_c   1.000
_cell.angle_alpha   90.00
_cell.angle_beta   90.00
_cell.angle_gamma   90.00
#
_symmetry.space_group_name_H-M   'P 1'
#
loop_
_entity.id
_entity.type
_entity.pdbx_description
1 polymer ?
#
loop_
_entity_poly.entity_id
_entity_poly.type
_entity_poly.pdbx_seq_one_letter_code
_entity_poly.pdbx_strand_id
1 'polypeptide(L)'
;MAISMATMKVTVTLEEEQVEDIRDLVEAGKADSVSGFVQHAVDIALSDAAGWKRMLDEALDRTGGPPTAAERAWIESLLGPAKGRKRRRQA
;
A
#
# COMPACT_ATOMS: atom_id res chain seq x y z
N MET A 1 -25.71 -11.29 9.68
CA MET A 1 -24.58 -10.37 9.50
C MET A 1 -24.15 -10.48 8.04
N ALA A 2 -24.61 -9.59 7.17
CA ALA A 2 -24.28 -9.62 5.74
C ALA A 2 -23.09 -8.68 5.52
N ILE A 3 -21.94 -9.25 5.15
CA ILE A 3 -20.83 -8.46 4.62
C ILE A 3 -21.23 -8.16 3.18
N SER A 4 -21.73 -6.97 2.89
CA SER A 4 -21.89 -6.56 1.49
C SER A 4 -20.48 -6.57 0.87
N MET A 5 -20.25 -7.46 -0.08
CA MET A 5 -19.08 -7.42 -0.98
C MET A 5 -19.21 -6.18 -1.88
N ALA A 6 -19.04 -5.00 -1.30
CA ALA A 6 -19.19 -3.75 -2.01
C ALA A 6 -17.98 -3.56 -2.93
N THR A 7 -18.08 -4.06 -4.17
CA THR A 7 -17.10 -3.77 -5.21
C THR A 7 -17.28 -2.31 -5.63
N MET A 8 -16.18 -1.55 -5.66
CA MET A 8 -16.16 -0.18 -6.20
C MET A 8 -15.54 -0.17 -7.58
N LYS A 9 -16.12 0.58 -8.52
CA LYS A 9 -15.49 0.84 -9.81
C LYS A 9 -14.36 1.85 -9.62
N VAL A 10 -13.20 1.52 -10.19
CA VAL A 10 -12.02 2.39 -10.22
C VAL A 10 -11.64 2.59 -11.68
N THR A 11 -11.40 3.84 -12.06
CA THR A 11 -10.80 4.17 -13.36
C THR A 11 -9.30 4.27 -13.17
N VAL A 12 -8.54 3.53 -13.99
CA VAL A 12 -7.07 3.53 -13.98
C VAL A 12 -6.55 3.87 -15.37
N THR A 13 -5.38 4.49 -15.42
CA THR A 13 -4.62 4.70 -16.66
C THR A 13 -3.52 3.65 -16.72
N LEU A 14 -3.41 2.97 -17.86
CA LEU A 14 -2.37 1.98 -18.16
C LEU A 14 -1.74 2.36 -19.50
N GLU A 15 -0.53 1.86 -19.75
CA GLU A 15 0.12 2.01 -21.05
C GLU A 15 -0.69 1.25 -22.12
N GLU A 16 -0.72 1.78 -23.36
CA GLU A 16 -1.50 1.20 -24.45
C GLU A 16 -1.09 -0.26 -24.73
N GLU A 17 0.21 -0.52 -24.79
CA GLU A 17 0.79 -1.86 -24.97
C GLU A 17 0.29 -2.85 -23.90
N GLN A 18 0.17 -2.40 -22.64
CA GLN A 18 -0.35 -3.26 -21.57
C GLN A 18 -1.82 -3.61 -21.80
N VAL A 19 -2.62 -2.68 -22.32
CA VAL A 19 -4.03 -2.95 -22.61
C VAL A 19 -4.18 -3.92 -23.79
N GLU A 20 -3.30 -3.80 -24.79
CA GLU A 20 -3.24 -4.75 -25.92
C GLU A 20 -2.85 -6.15 -25.45
N ASP A 21 -1.77 -6.28 -24.68
CA ASP A 21 -1.34 -7.57 -24.11
C ASP A 21 -2.44 -8.25 -23.28
N ILE A 22 -3.18 -7.48 -22.47
CA ILE A 22 -4.30 -8.01 -21.68
C ILE A 22 -5.41 -8.53 -22.59
N ARG A 23 -5.71 -7.83 -23.69
CA ARG A 23 -6.74 -8.28 -24.66
C ARG A 23 -6.31 -9.57 -25.34
N ASP A 24 -5.06 -9.68 -25.76
CA ASP A 24 -4.52 -10.90 -26.36
C ASP A 24 -4.63 -12.11 -25.42
N LEU A 25 -4.40 -11.90 -24.12
CA LEU A 25 -4.59 -12.94 -23.10
C LEU A 25 -6.06 -13.35 -22.95
N VAL A 26 -6.99 -12.39 -23.04
CA VAL A 26 -8.44 -12.68 -23.00
C VAL A 26 -8.87 -13.43 -24.25
N GLU A 27 -8.42 -13.01 -25.44
CA GLU A 27 -8.72 -13.70 -26.71
C GLU A 27 -8.16 -15.12 -26.75
N ALA A 28 -6.98 -15.31 -26.15
CA ALA A 28 -6.38 -16.63 -25.95
C ALA A 28 -7.10 -17.49 -24.88
N GLY A 29 -8.14 -16.97 -24.23
CA GLY A 29 -8.90 -17.67 -23.18
C GLY A 29 -8.13 -17.86 -21.87
N LYS A 30 -7.06 -17.08 -21.64
CA LYS A 30 -6.24 -17.13 -20.42
C LYS A 30 -6.76 -16.23 -19.30
N ALA A 31 -7.71 -15.36 -19.60
CA ALA A 31 -8.44 -14.53 -18.64
C ALA A 31 -9.89 -14.34 -19.08
N ASP A 32 -10.82 -14.30 -18.13
CA ASP A 32 -12.26 -14.19 -18.43
C ASP A 32 -12.66 -12.83 -19.04
N SER A 33 -11.93 -11.77 -18.67
CA SER A 33 -12.10 -10.41 -19.20
C SER A 33 -10.92 -9.52 -18.81
N VAL A 34 -10.80 -8.35 -19.43
CA VAL A 34 -9.81 -7.32 -19.05
C VAL A 34 -9.95 -6.95 -17.57
N SER A 35 -11.17 -6.69 -17.10
CA SER A 35 -11.43 -6.37 -15.69
C SER A 35 -11.07 -7.52 -14.75
N GLY A 36 -11.33 -8.77 -15.16
CA GLY A 36 -10.96 -9.96 -14.39
C GLY A 36 -9.44 -10.13 -14.28
N PHE A 37 -8.71 -9.90 -15.38
CA PHE A 37 -7.25 -9.87 -15.38
C PHE A 37 -6.71 -8.83 -14.39
N VAL A 38 -7.22 -7.59 -14.46
CA VAL A 38 -6.78 -6.50 -13.57
C VAL A 38 -7.10 -6.81 -12.11
N GLN A 39 -8.27 -7.37 -11.81
CA GLN A 39 -8.62 -7.79 -10.44
C GLN A 39 -7.64 -8.84 -9.92
N HIS A 40 -7.33 -9.86 -10.73
CA HIS A 40 -6.38 -10.90 -10.35
C HIS A 40 -4.97 -10.34 -10.10
N ALA A 41 -4.51 -9.43 -10.95
CA ALA A 41 -3.21 -8.76 -10.78
C ALA A 41 -3.16 -7.92 -9.49
N VAL A 42 -4.24 -7.21 -9.16
CA VAL A 42 -4.37 -6.46 -7.90
C VAL A 42 -4.32 -7.40 -6.69
N ASP A 43 -5.02 -8.54 -6.74
CA ASP A 43 -5.02 -9.52 -5.64
C ASP A 43 -3.62 -10.11 -5.40
N ILE A 44 -2.87 -10.41 -6.48
CA ILE A 44 -1.48 -10.86 -6.38
C ILE A 44 -0.62 -9.79 -5.71
N ALA A 45 -0.70 -8.54 -6.18
CA ALA A 45 0.09 -7.44 -5.65
C ALA A 45 -0.20 -7.17 -4.16
N LEU A 46 -1.48 -7.21 -3.75
CA LEU A 46 -1.87 -7.05 -2.35
C LEU A 46 -1.39 -8.22 -1.49
N SER A 47 -1.45 -9.44 -2.01
CA SER A 47 -0.97 -10.63 -1.30
C SER A 47 0.54 -10.59 -1.07
N ASP A 48 1.30 -10.15 -2.08
CA ASP A 48 2.75 -9.97 -1.98
C ASP A 48 3.11 -8.87 -0.96
N ALA A 49 2.45 -7.71 -1.03
CA ALA A 49 2.64 -6.63 -0.06
C ALA A 49 2.33 -7.08 1.38
N ALA A 50 1.28 -7.87 1.58
CA ALA A 50 0.94 -8.46 2.87
C ALA A 50 1.98 -9.51 3.32
N GLY A 51 2.52 -10.29 2.38
CA GLY A 51 3.62 -11.23 2.62
C GLY A 51 4.88 -10.55 3.09
N TRP A 52 5.31 -9.51 2.37
CA TRP A 52 6.46 -8.70 2.73
C TRP A 52 6.27 -8.00 4.08
N LYS A 53 5.10 -7.40 4.33
CA LYS A 53 4.79 -6.79 5.62
C LYS A 53 4.90 -7.80 6.76
N ARG A 54 4.40 -9.03 6.57
CA ARG A 54 4.50 -10.09 7.58
C ARG A 54 5.94 -10.50 7.85
N MET A 55 6.75 -10.65 6.80
CA MET A 55 8.18 -10.95 6.95
C MET A 55 8.93 -9.83 7.68
N LEU A 56 8.59 -8.57 7.38
CA LEU A 56 9.15 -7.41 8.05
C LEU A 56 8.75 -7.37 9.53
N ASP A 57 7.47 -7.58 9.84
CA ASP A 57 6.96 -7.60 11.21
C ASP A 57 7.68 -8.70 12.03
N GLU A 58 7.84 -9.91 11.47
CA GLU A 58 8.58 -11.01 12.13
C GLU A 58 10.07 -10.69 12.33
N ALA A 59 10.72 -10.10 11.32
CA ALA A 59 12.12 -9.72 11.42
C ALA A 59 12.34 -8.63 12.48
N LEU A 60 11.42 -7.65 12.58
CA LEU A 60 11.45 -6.61 13.60
C LEU A 60 11.24 -7.23 14.99
N ASP A 61 10.24 -8.08 15.17
CA ASP A 61 9.99 -8.77 16.45
C ASP A 61 11.21 -9.55 16.95
N ARG A 62 11.94 -10.21 16.04
CA ARG A 62 13.17 -10.94 16.39
C ARG A 62 14.36 -10.03 16.73
N THR A 63 14.40 -8.82 16.18
CA THR A 63 15.58 -7.93 16.29
C THR A 63 15.43 -6.80 17.32
N GLY A 64 14.21 -6.54 17.80
CA GLY A 64 13.97 -5.53 18.84
C GLY A 64 12.50 -5.17 19.09
N GLY A 65 11.58 -5.65 18.25
CA GLY A 65 10.16 -5.38 18.34
C GLY A 65 9.79 -3.93 18.05
N PRO A 66 8.52 -3.54 18.30
CA PRO A 66 8.07 -2.17 18.12
C PRO A 66 8.85 -1.19 19.01
N PRO A 67 9.20 0.02 18.51
CA PRO A 67 9.96 0.99 19.30
C PRO A 67 9.19 1.40 20.55
N THR A 68 9.91 1.43 21.67
CA THR A 68 9.41 1.82 22.98
C THR A 68 9.00 3.29 23.01
N ALA A 69 8.22 3.69 24.03
CA ALA A 69 7.82 5.08 24.19
C ALA A 69 9.03 6.03 24.32
N ALA A 70 10.12 5.59 24.97
CA ALA A 70 11.34 6.36 25.13
C ALA A 70 12.08 6.52 23.79
N GLU A 71 12.20 5.46 23.00
CA GLU A 71 12.82 5.51 21.67
C GLU A 71 12.01 6.36 20.70
N ARG A 72 10.67 6.26 20.72
CA ARG A 72 9.80 7.14 19.93
C ARG A 72 9.98 8.61 20.30
N ALA A 73 10.06 8.92 21.60
CA ALA A 73 10.29 10.28 22.07
C ALA A 73 11.68 10.82 21.65
N TRP A 74 12.71 9.96 21.67
CA TRP A 74 14.03 10.30 21.18
C TRP A 74 14.06 10.53 19.66
N ILE A 75 13.42 9.66 18.87
CA ILE A 75 13.28 9.83 17.41
C ILE A 75 12.57 11.14 17.09
N GLU A 76 11.45 11.42 17.75
CA GLU A 76 10.71 12.67 17.57
C GLU A 76 11.54 13.90 17.95
N SER A 77 12.45 13.78 18.93
CA SER A 77 13.36 14.87 19.30
C SER A 77 14.41 15.17 18.22
N LEU A 78 14.77 14.18 17.39
CA LEU A 78 15.78 14.30 16.33
C LEU A 78 15.18 14.61 14.96
N LEU A 79 14.05 13.98 14.63
CA LEU A 79 13.44 14.00 13.30
C LEU A 79 12.10 14.75 13.26
N GLY A 80 11.56 15.11 14.42
CA GLY A 80 10.29 15.83 14.51
C GLY A 80 10.34 17.21 13.86
N PRO A 81 9.20 17.75 13.39
CA PRO A 81 9.16 19.06 12.76
C PRO A 81 9.71 20.12 13.70
N ALA A 82 10.63 20.96 13.18
CA ALA A 82 11.23 22.03 13.97
C ALA A 82 10.12 22.88 14.60
N LYS A 83 10.02 22.83 15.94
CA LYS A 83 8.99 23.58 16.68
C LYS A 83 9.16 25.06 16.36
N GLY A 84 8.31 25.55 15.46
CA GLY A 84 8.33 26.93 14.99
C GLY A 84 8.31 27.87 16.18
N ARG A 85 9.39 28.64 16.34
CA ARG A 85 9.52 29.69 17.35
C ARG A 85 8.34 30.64 17.15
N LYS A 86 7.34 30.57 18.04
CA LYS A 86 6.20 31.51 18.05
C LYS A 86 6.78 32.91 18.02
N ARG A 87 6.69 33.59 16.87
CA ARG A 87 7.05 35.00 16.73
C ARG A 87 6.16 35.76 17.70
N ARG A 88 6.76 36.14 18.82
CA ARG A 88 6.17 37.05 19.79
C ARG A 88 5.98 38.37 19.05
N ARG A 89 4.78 38.58 18.51
CA ARG A 89 4.35 39.86 17.96
C ARG A 89 4.45 40.86 19.11
N GLN A 90 5.48 41.71 19.07
CA GLN A 90 5.54 42.90 19.91
C GLN A 90 4.58 43.92 19.29
N ALA A 91 3.72 44.46 20.15
CA ALA A 91 2.77 45.52 19.88
C ALA A 91 3.49 46.86 19.78
#